data_AF-A0A397V6F5-F1
#
_entry.id   AF-A0A397V6F5-F1
#
_cell.length_a   1.000
_cell.length_b   1.000
_cell.length_c   1.000
_cell.angle_alpha   90.00
_cell.angle_beta   90.00
_cell.angle_gamma   90.00
#
_symmetry.space_group_name_H-M   'P 1'
#
loop_
_entity.id
_entity.type
_entity.pdbx_description
1 polymer ?
#
loop_
_entity_poly.entity_id
_entity_poly.type
_entity_poly.pdbx_seq_one_letter_code
_entity_poly.pdbx_strand_id
1 'polypeptide(L)'
;MFIGLVFAAAAGAATPILYILFGIAVDYYTNFQRHTISSSVFSGGINYISLINVYFAIFMFVTTYISVATWVYTGERIARQIREQYLRAILRQNIAYFDEYSSGEVTTRITSEVHLIQDGISEKVSLTFQLFNE
;
A
#
# COMPACT_ATOMS: atom_id res chain seq x y z
N MET A 1 5.19 11.56 -1.86
CA MET A 1 3.76 11.82 -1.55
C MET A 1 2.88 11.82 -2.79
N PHE A 2 2.95 12.80 -3.70
CA PHE A 2 2.04 12.85 -4.87
C PHE A 2 2.14 11.62 -5.80
N ILE A 3 3.37 11.19 -6.08
CA ILE A 3 3.64 9.96 -6.85
C ILE A 3 3.01 8.75 -6.15
N GLY A 4 3.29 8.54 -4.86
CA GLY A 4 2.70 7.46 -4.06
C GLY A 4 1.17 7.48 -4.03
N LEU A 5 0.53 8.66 -4.03
CA LEU A 5 -0.93 8.79 -4.11
C LEU A 5 -1.50 8.31 -5.45
N VAL A 6 -0.87 8.71 -6.57
CA VAL A 6 -1.29 8.29 -7.91
C VAL A 6 -1.15 6.78 -8.08
N PHE A 7 -0.04 6.21 -7.62
CA PHE A 7 0.19 4.76 -7.66
C PHE A 7 -0.72 3.99 -6.70
N ALA A 8 -1.05 4.53 -5.52
CA ALA A 8 -2.03 3.93 -4.61
C ALA A 8 -3.45 3.91 -5.21
N ALA A 9 -3.87 5.00 -5.88
CA ALA A 9 -5.15 5.05 -6.57
C ALA A 9 -5.21 4.04 -7.74
N ALA A 10 -4.12 3.93 -8.51
CA ALA A 10 -4.01 2.94 -9.58
C ALA A 10 -4.05 1.50 -9.05
N ALA A 11 -3.43 1.23 -7.91
CA ALA A 11 -3.48 -0.07 -7.24
C ALA A 11 -4.88 -0.40 -6.69
N GLY A 12 -5.60 0.60 -6.16
CA GLY A 12 -7.00 0.44 -5.73
C GLY A 12 -7.93 0.10 -6.90
N ALA A 13 -7.79 0.78 -8.04
CA ALA A 13 -8.56 0.47 -9.24
C ALA A 13 -8.20 -0.89 -9.89
N ALA A 14 -7.11 -1.53 -9.48
CA ALA A 14 -6.69 -2.80 -10.05
C ALA A 14 -7.55 -3.99 -9.59
N THR A 15 -8.15 -3.94 -8.38
CA THR A 15 -9.03 -5.00 -7.87
C THR A 15 -10.31 -5.16 -8.71
N PRO A 16 -11.09 -4.10 -9.07
CA PRO A 16 -12.25 -4.26 -9.94
C PRO A 16 -11.88 -4.74 -11.35
N ILE A 17 -10.74 -4.31 -11.89
CA ILE A 17 -10.25 -4.76 -13.21
C ILE A 17 -9.98 -6.27 -13.21
N LEU A 18 -9.39 -6.80 -12.14
CA LEU A 18 -9.15 -8.24 -12.00
C LEU A 18 -10.46 -9.04 -12.01
N TYR A 19 -11.51 -8.55 -11.32
CA TYR A 19 -12.83 -9.20 -11.34
C TYR A 19 -13.46 -9.20 -12.74
N ILE A 20 -13.30 -8.11 -13.51
CA ILE A 20 -13.77 -8.07 -14.90
C ILE A 20 -13.03 -9.10 -15.76
N LEU A 21 -11.71 -9.21 -15.65
CA LEU A 21 -10.93 -10.23 -16.37
C LEU A 21 -11.38 -11.65 -16.03
N PHE A 22 -11.68 -11.91 -14.76
CA PHE A 22 -12.24 -13.18 -14.32
C PHE A 22 -13.63 -13.44 -14.93
N GLY A 23 -14.49 -12.42 -14.98
CA GLY A 23 -15.80 -12.50 -15.62
C GLY A 23 -15.70 -12.91 -17.09
N ILE A 24 -14.80 -12.29 -17.85
CA ILE A 24 -14.55 -12.63 -19.26
C ILE A 24 -14.06 -14.08 -19.38
N ALA A 25 -13.18 -14.54 -18.48
CA ALA A 25 -12.73 -15.94 -18.49
C ALA A 25 -13.88 -16.94 -18.25
N VAL A 26 -14.81 -16.61 -17.34
CA VAL A 26 -16.02 -17.40 -17.08
C VAL A 26 -16.96 -17.38 -18.30
N ASP A 27 -17.08 -16.25 -19.01
CA ASP A 27 -17.86 -16.17 -20.24
C ASP A 27 -17.34 -17.12 -21.32
N TYR A 28 -16.02 -17.20 -21.54
CA TYR A 28 -15.44 -18.18 -22.47
C TYR A 28 -15.75 -19.63 -22.05
N TYR A 29 -15.73 -19.92 -20.74
CA TYR A 29 -16.07 -21.24 -20.21
C TYR A 29 -17.54 -21.60 -20.40
N THR A 30 -18.46 -20.70 -20.08
CA THR A 30 -19.90 -20.95 -20.21
C THR A 30 -20.33 -21.06 -21.67
N ASN A 31 -19.76 -20.26 -22.57
CA ASN A 31 -20.02 -20.34 -24.01
C ASN A 31 -19.49 -21.64 -24.63
N PHE A 32 -18.40 -22.20 -24.10
CA PHE A 32 -17.90 -23.54 -24.48
C PHE A 32 -18.85 -24.65 -24.00
N GLN A 33 -19.33 -24.57 -22.75
CA GLN A 33 -20.33 -25.53 -22.24
C GLN A 33 -21.66 -25.49 -23.02
N ARG A 34 -22.09 -24.32 -23.50
CA ARG A 34 -23.30 -24.15 -24.31
C ARG A 34 -23.14 -24.59 -25.78
N HIS A 35 -21.99 -25.17 -26.16
CA HIS A 35 -21.66 -25.56 -27.54
C HIS A 35 -21.76 -24.42 -28.57
N THR A 36 -21.69 -23.17 -28.12
CA THR A 36 -21.73 -21.99 -29.00
C THR A 36 -20.39 -21.66 -29.65
N ILE A 37 -19.29 -22.23 -29.14
CA ILE A 37 -17.92 -22.02 -29.63
C ILE A 37 -17.18 -23.35 -29.79
N SER A 38 -16.35 -23.43 -30.83
CA SER A 38 -15.49 -24.59 -31.09
C SER A 38 -14.30 -24.64 -30.11
N SER A 39 -13.80 -25.85 -29.84
CA SER A 39 -12.65 -26.08 -28.95
C SER A 39 -11.41 -25.26 -29.33
N SER A 40 -11.21 -24.96 -30.61
CA SER A 40 -10.09 -24.14 -31.08
C SER A 40 -10.20 -22.66 -30.65
N VAL A 41 -11.40 -22.10 -30.66
CA VAL A 41 -11.67 -20.71 -30.25
C VAL A 41 -11.57 -20.57 -28.73
N PHE A 42 -12.01 -21.59 -28.00
CA PHE A 42 -11.90 -21.65 -26.54
C PHE A 42 -10.44 -21.65 -26.07
N SER A 43 -9.61 -22.56 -26.62
CA SER A 43 -8.19 -22.64 -26.25
C SER A 43 -7.42 -21.36 -26.64
N GLY A 44 -7.76 -20.73 -27.76
CA GLY A 44 -7.17 -19.45 -28.17
C GLY A 44 -7.54 -18.29 -27.23
N GLY A 45 -8.83 -18.17 -26.89
CA GLY A 45 -9.34 -17.11 -26.01
C GLY A 45 -8.78 -17.19 -24.59
N ILE A 46 -8.73 -18.40 -24.01
CA ILE A 46 -8.15 -18.61 -22.68
C ILE A 46 -6.66 -18.31 -22.65
N ASN A 47 -5.90 -18.74 -23.68
CA ASN A 47 -4.47 -18.47 -23.72
C ASN A 47 -4.21 -16.95 -23.79
N TYR A 48 -5.00 -16.22 -24.58
CA TYR A 48 -4.91 -14.76 -24.65
C TYR A 48 -5.22 -14.07 -23.31
N ILE A 49 -6.32 -14.47 -22.64
CA ILE A 49 -6.69 -13.92 -21.33
C ILE A 49 -5.66 -14.28 -20.25
N SER A 50 -5.11 -15.48 -20.30
CA SER A 50 -4.06 -15.92 -19.37
C SER A 50 -2.81 -15.05 -19.49
N LEU A 51 -2.36 -14.76 -20.73
CA LEU A 51 -1.26 -13.84 -20.98
C LEU A 51 -1.55 -12.42 -20.46
N ILE A 52 -2.76 -11.90 -20.70
CA ILE A 52 -3.18 -10.60 -20.16
C ILE A 52 -3.12 -10.57 -18.63
N ASN A 53 -3.57 -11.64 -17.95
CA ASN A 53 -3.53 -11.72 -16.50
C ASN A 53 -2.09 -11.72 -15.97
N VAL A 54 -1.16 -12.38 -16.64
CA VAL A 54 0.26 -12.39 -16.26
C VAL A 54 0.86 -10.98 -16.38
N TYR A 55 0.64 -10.28 -17.50
CA TYR A 55 1.13 -8.90 -17.66
C TYR A 55 0.49 -7.95 -16.65
N PHE A 56 -0.80 -8.11 -16.37
CA PHE A 56 -1.50 -7.33 -15.37
C PHE A 56 -0.93 -7.55 -13.97
N ALA A 57 -0.65 -8.80 -13.58
CA ALA A 57 -0.05 -9.12 -12.29
C ALA A 57 1.33 -8.46 -12.11
N ILE A 58 2.18 -8.47 -13.15
CA ILE A 58 3.49 -7.81 -13.12
C ILE A 58 3.32 -6.30 -12.95
N PHE A 59 2.43 -5.68 -13.72
CA PHE A 59 2.15 -4.25 -13.61
C PHE A 59 1.66 -3.86 -12.21
N MET A 60 0.76 -4.66 -11.64
CA MET A 60 0.17 -4.43 -10.32
C MET A 60 1.21 -4.58 -9.21
N PHE A 61 2.11 -5.56 -9.34
CA PHE A 61 3.25 -5.74 -8.44
C PHE A 61 4.17 -4.52 -8.42
N VAL A 62 4.59 -4.05 -9.59
CA VAL A 62 5.51 -2.89 -9.72
C VAL A 62 4.85 -1.61 -9.17
N THR A 63 3.59 -1.37 -9.54
CA THR A 63 2.81 -0.20 -9.09
C THR A 63 2.68 -0.18 -7.56
N THR A 64 2.29 -1.31 -6.97
CA THR A 64 2.13 -1.45 -5.52
C THR A 64 3.46 -1.28 -4.80
N TYR A 65 4.54 -1.89 -5.33
CA TYR A 65 5.87 -1.75 -4.75
C TYR A 65 6.34 -0.29 -4.70
N ILE A 66 6.19 0.45 -5.80
CA ILE A 66 6.57 1.88 -5.87
C ILE A 66 5.74 2.72 -4.90
N SER A 67 4.44 2.43 -4.80
CA SER A 67 3.54 3.10 -3.85
C SER A 67 4.03 2.91 -2.41
N VAL A 68 4.18 1.66 -1.97
CA VAL A 68 4.60 1.31 -0.61
C VAL A 68 5.99 1.89 -0.31
N ALA A 69 6.95 1.75 -1.21
CA ALA A 69 8.30 2.29 -1.03
C ALA A 69 8.29 3.81 -0.83
N THR A 70 7.46 4.54 -1.59
CA THR A 70 7.31 5.98 -1.46
C THR A 70 6.70 6.38 -0.12
N TRP A 71 5.71 5.62 0.36
CA TRP A 71 5.06 5.86 1.65
C TRP A 71 6.02 5.61 2.81
N VAL A 72 6.75 4.50 2.80
CA VAL A 72 7.76 4.17 3.82
C VAL A 72 8.86 5.24 3.88
N TYR A 73 9.42 5.63 2.73
CA TYR A 73 10.44 6.68 2.68
C TYR A 73 9.93 8.03 3.23
N THR A 74 8.68 8.38 2.90
CA THR A 74 8.06 9.61 3.41
C THR A 74 7.85 9.53 4.92
N GLY A 75 7.35 8.40 5.43
CA GLY A 75 7.12 8.18 6.85
C GLY A 75 8.41 8.27 7.67
N GLU A 76 9.49 7.65 7.19
CA GLU A 76 10.81 7.72 7.85
C GLU A 76 11.34 9.16 7.91
N ARG A 77 11.18 9.93 6.82
CA ARG A 77 11.59 11.34 6.80
C ARG A 77 10.82 12.18 7.82
N ILE A 78 9.51 11.99 7.92
CA ILE A 78 8.66 12.69 8.88
C ILE A 78 9.03 12.29 10.31
N ALA A 79 9.19 10.98 10.56
CA ALA A 79 9.59 10.45 11.86
C ALA A 79 10.93 11.03 12.33
N ARG A 80 11.91 11.14 11.43
CA ARG A 80 13.21 11.76 11.73
C ARG A 80 13.07 13.23 12.12
N GLN A 81 12.27 14.01 11.40
CA GLN A 81 12.03 15.43 11.72
C GLN A 81 11.35 15.60 13.08
N ILE A 82 10.35 14.76 13.39
CA ILE A 82 9.67 14.79 14.69
C ILE A 82 10.68 14.45 15.80
N ARG A 83 11.46 13.38 15.64
CA ARG A 83 12.47 12.97 16.64
C ARG A 83 13.47 14.09 16.95
N GLU A 84 13.94 14.81 15.93
CA GLU A 84 14.87 15.93 16.10
C GLU A 84 14.22 17.11 16.87
N GLN A 85 13.00 17.51 16.48
CA GLN A 85 12.28 18.59 17.15
C GLN A 85 11.93 18.25 18.60
N TYR A 86 11.51 17.01 18.84
CA TYR A 86 11.14 16.51 20.17
C TYR A 86 12.35 16.47 21.09
N LEU A 87 13.50 15.95 20.61
CA LEU A 87 14.75 15.97 21.38
C LEU A 87 15.18 17.40 21.71
N ARG A 88 15.09 18.32 20.74
CA ARG A 88 15.41 19.74 20.96
C ARG A 88 14.50 20.40 22.00
N ALA A 89 13.23 20.01 22.06
CA ALA A 89 12.28 20.51 23.05
C ALA A 89 12.61 20.01 24.47
N ILE A 90 12.90 18.71 24.62
CA ILE A 90 13.27 18.12 25.92
C ILE A 90 14.56 18.72 26.48
N LEU A 91 15.57 18.96 25.63
CA LEU A 91 16.82 19.58 26.06
C LEU A 91 16.65 21.02 26.57
N ARG A 92 15.49 21.65 26.33
CA ARG A 92 15.15 23.00 26.82
C ARG A 92 14.27 22.99 28.07
N GLN A 93 13.93 21.81 28.59
CA GLN A 93 13.02 21.66 29.72
C GLN A 93 13.75 21.81 31.06
N ASN A 94 13.04 22.29 32.09
CA ASN A 94 13.60 22.53 33.41
C ASN A 94 13.95 21.21 34.12
N ILE A 95 14.93 21.23 35.04
CA ILE A 95 15.37 20.06 35.83
C ILE A 95 14.21 19.40 36.59
N ALA A 96 13.23 20.19 37.06
CA ALA A 96 12.04 19.68 37.74
C ALA A 96 11.16 18.77 36.86
N TYR A 97 11.23 18.91 35.54
CA TYR A 97 10.56 17.99 34.61
C TYR A 97 11.24 16.62 34.59
N PHE A 98 12.57 16.57 34.78
CA PHE A 98 13.32 15.32 34.81
C PHE A 98 13.22 14.58 36.15
N ASP A 99 12.83 15.26 37.23
CA ASP A 99 12.57 14.63 38.53
C ASP A 99 11.25 13.82 38.57
N GLU A 100 10.32 14.11 37.66
CA GLU A 100 9.01 13.44 37.60
C GLU A 100 9.02 12.13 36.77
N TYR A 101 10.04 11.93 35.90
CA TYR A 101 10.15 10.77 35.02
C TYR A 101 11.41 9.96 35.29
N SER A 102 11.32 8.63 35.18
CA SER A 102 12.47 7.74 35.36
C SER A 102 13.54 7.96 34.29
N SER A 103 14.82 7.76 34.64
CA SER A 103 15.94 7.95 33.69
C SER A 103 15.77 7.05 32.47
N GLY A 104 15.66 7.64 31.28
CA GLY A 104 15.49 6.91 30.01
C GLY A 104 14.04 6.58 29.64
N GLU A 105 13.06 6.83 30.51
CA GLU A 105 11.64 6.70 30.18
C GLU A 105 11.26 7.69 29.08
N VAL A 106 11.71 8.94 29.19
CA VAL A 106 11.50 9.99 28.19
C VAL A 106 12.04 9.58 26.83
N THR A 107 13.28 9.07 26.75
CA THR A 107 13.91 8.62 25.50
C THR A 107 13.16 7.43 24.86
N THR A 108 12.69 6.51 25.69
CA THR A 108 11.90 5.35 25.24
C THR A 108 10.55 5.80 24.71
N ARG A 109 9.89 6.73 25.40
CA ARG A 109 8.58 7.29 25.04
C ARG A 109 8.64 8.06 23.72
N ILE A 110 9.67 8.87 23.49
CA ILE A 110 9.90 9.52 22.18
C ILE A 110 10.01 8.49 21.07
N THR A 111 10.78 7.43 21.30
CA THR A 111 11.03 6.42 20.26
C THR A 111 9.77 5.63 19.94
N SER A 112 9.00 5.23 20.95
CA SER A 112 7.75 4.51 20.73
C SER A 112 6.68 5.40 20.10
N GLU A 113 6.50 6.65 20.55
CA GLU A 113 5.51 7.59 19.99
C GLU A 113 5.83 7.95 18.55
N VAL A 114 7.10 8.25 18.23
CA VAL A 114 7.53 8.55 16.86
C VAL A 114 7.36 7.34 15.94
N HIS A 115 7.64 6.14 16.45
CA HIS A 115 7.44 4.91 15.68
C HIS A 115 5.94 4.67 15.38
N LEU A 116 5.05 4.85 16.36
CA LEU A 116 3.61 4.78 16.14
C LEU A 116 3.11 5.78 15.11
N ILE A 117 3.64 7.01 15.11
CA ILE A 117 3.32 8.03 14.10
C ILE A 117 3.83 7.60 12.71
N GLN A 118 5.05 7.05 12.63
CA GLN A 118 5.62 6.55 11.39
C GLN A 118 4.77 5.42 10.79
N ASP A 119 4.37 4.45 11.61
CA ASP A 119 3.54 3.32 11.18
C ASP A 119 2.15 3.82 10.76
N GLY A 120 1.56 4.75 11.52
CA GLY A 120 0.31 5.39 11.17
C GLY A 120 0.36 6.11 9.81
N ILE A 121 1.42 6.87 9.54
CA ILE A 121 1.55 7.62 8.28
C ILE A 121 1.90 6.69 7.10
N SER A 122 2.75 5.69 7.32
CA SER A 122 3.27 4.84 6.25
C SER A 122 2.27 3.77 5.84
N GLU A 123 1.59 3.15 6.80
CA GLU A 123 0.74 1.98 6.58
C GLU A 123 -0.73 2.37 6.50
N LYS A 124 -1.26 3.13 7.49
CA LYS A 124 -2.69 3.42 7.56
C LYS A 124 -3.15 4.36 6.44
N VAL A 125 -2.34 5.34 6.04
CA VAL A 125 -2.70 6.27 4.95
C VAL A 125 -2.78 5.54 3.62
N SER A 126 -1.80 4.70 3.30
CA SER A 126 -1.81 3.88 2.08
C SER A 126 -3.03 2.96 2.05
N LEU A 127 -3.32 2.27 3.16
CA LEU A 127 -4.47 1.37 3.27
C LEU A 127 -5.81 2.11 3.17
N THR A 128 -5.94 3.30 3.75
CA THR A 128 -7.19 4.08 3.70
C THR A 128 -7.51 4.51 2.27
N PHE A 129 -6.51 4.96 1.50
CA PHE A 129 -6.72 5.32 0.09
C PHE A 129 -7.03 4.11 -0.80
N GLN A 130 -6.50 2.95 -0.45
CA GLN A 130 -6.78 1.70 -1.16
C GLN A 130 -8.19 1.19 -0.87
N LEU A 131 -8.60 1.15 0.40
CA LEU A 131 -9.94 0.73 0.85
C LEU A 131 -11.05 1.68 0.39
N PHE A 132 -10.79 2.98 0.26
CA PHE A 132 -11.81 3.92 -0.20
C PHE A 132 -12.15 3.77 -1.70
N ASN A 133 -11.34 3.03 -2.47
CA ASN A 133 -11.55 2.74 -3.89
C ASN A 133 -12.14 1.34 -4.15
N GLU A 134 -12.38 0.54 -3.11
CA GLU A 134 -13.25 -0.65 -3.18
C GLU A 134 -14.71 -0.26 -2.96
#